data_AF-A0A2S2PYM2-F1
#
_entry.id   AF-A0A2S2PYM2-F1
#
_cell.length_a   1.000
_cell.length_b   1.000
_cell.length_c   1.000
_cell.angle_alpha   90.00
_cell.angle_beta   90.00
_cell.angle_gamma   90.00
#
_symmetry.space_group_name_H-M   'P 1'
#
loop_
_entity.id
_entity.type
_entity.pdbx_description
1 polymer ?
#
loop_
_entity_poly.entity_id
_entity_poly.type
_entity_poly.pdbx_seq_one_letter_code
_entity_poly.pdbx_strand_id
1 'polypeptide(L)'
;MDRSEIQKCSKNILDTYSDDLDSDNFECEIIQFQELKKSFLGNNFFQDPHYCLKYIQRMNIRHTFPNLDIILQIYLSMPCTNCSSERSFSVLKRIKNRMRSTLTQEKLDSLSLLAINHDVTKQLTF
;
A
#
# COMPACT_ATOMS: atom_id res chain seq x y z
N MET A 1 10.85 15.34 -15.15
CA MET A 1 11.53 14.05 -15.37
C MET A 1 11.75 13.92 -16.84
N ASP A 2 13.01 13.73 -17.22
CA ASP A 2 13.40 13.48 -18.60
C ASP A 2 13.05 12.05 -19.00
N ARG A 3 12.75 11.81 -20.28
CA ARG A 3 12.37 10.47 -20.77
C ARG A 3 13.42 9.39 -20.47
N SER A 4 14.69 9.79 -20.38
CA SER A 4 15.82 8.90 -20.05
C SER A 4 15.77 8.39 -18.61
N GLU A 5 15.33 9.20 -17.65
CA GLU A 5 15.17 8.78 -16.25
C GLU A 5 14.03 7.78 -16.10
N ILE A 6 12.94 8.00 -16.84
CA ILE A 6 11.76 7.13 -16.84
C ILE A 6 12.11 5.75 -17.36
N GLN A 7 12.89 5.67 -18.45
CA GLN A 7 13.36 4.38 -18.99
C GLN A 7 14.25 3.63 -18.00
N LYS A 8 15.10 4.35 -17.25
CA LYS A 8 15.96 3.74 -16.24
C LYS A 8 15.17 3.23 -15.03
N CYS A 9 14.22 4.02 -14.54
CA CYS A 9 13.32 3.60 -13.46
C CYS A 9 12.39 2.46 -13.90
N SER A 10 11.90 2.50 -15.15
CA SER A 10 11.06 1.47 -15.74
C SER A 10 11.79 0.12 -15.74
N LYS A 11 13.04 0.09 -16.23
CA LYS A 11 13.89 -1.11 -16.22
C LYS A 11 14.13 -1.64 -14.80
N ASN A 12 14.46 -0.77 -13.84
CA ASN A 12 14.66 -1.20 -12.46
C ASN A 12 13.39 -1.82 -11.85
N ILE A 13 12.22 -1.25 -12.12
CA ILE A 13 10.94 -1.76 -11.61
C ILE A 13 10.60 -3.08 -12.29
N LEU A 14 10.83 -3.19 -13.59
CA LEU A 14 10.62 -4.42 -14.35
C LEU A 14 11.55 -5.56 -13.88
N ASP A 15 12.81 -5.25 -13.57
CA ASP A 15 13.75 -6.22 -12.98
C ASP A 15 13.33 -6.65 -11.56
N THR A 16 12.63 -5.78 -10.82
CA THR A 16 12.20 -6.06 -9.44
C THR A 16 10.87 -6.79 -9.37
N TYR A 17 9.97 -6.55 -10.32
CA TYR A 17 8.59 -7.07 -10.37
C TYR A 17 8.29 -7.69 -11.74
N SER A 18 9.22 -8.52 -12.25
CA SER A 18 9.12 -9.15 -13.57
C SER A 18 7.93 -10.10 -13.72
N ASP A 19 7.45 -10.63 -12.59
CA ASP A 19 6.32 -11.59 -12.56
C ASP A 19 4.95 -10.87 -12.56
N ASP A 20 4.91 -9.59 -12.18
CA ASP A 20 3.67 -8.83 -11.97
C ASP A 20 3.40 -7.79 -13.08
N LEU A 21 4.37 -7.54 -13.98
CA LEU A 21 4.32 -6.44 -14.94
C LEU A 21 4.60 -6.89 -16.38
N ASP A 22 3.76 -6.41 -17.30
CA ASP A 22 3.96 -6.61 -18.74
C ASP A 22 4.98 -5.61 -19.30
N SER A 23 6.16 -6.12 -19.65
CA SER A 23 7.29 -5.35 -20.18
C SER A 23 6.94 -4.52 -21.42
N ASP A 24 6.06 -5.03 -22.30
CA ASP A 24 5.84 -4.45 -23.62
C ASP A 24 5.01 -3.16 -23.59
N ASN A 25 4.12 -3.02 -22.59
CA ASN A 25 3.20 -1.88 -22.52
C ASN A 25 3.55 -0.86 -21.43
N PHE A 26 4.41 -1.24 -20.48
CA PHE A 26 4.68 -0.44 -19.29
C PHE A 26 5.31 0.94 -19.58
N GLU A 27 6.28 1.02 -20.51
CA GLU A 27 6.89 2.31 -20.86
C GLU A 27 5.89 3.28 -21.50
N CYS A 28 5.02 2.78 -22.38
CA CYS A 28 3.98 3.56 -23.03
C CYS A 28 2.94 4.08 -22.03
N GLU A 29 2.52 3.23 -21.08
CA GLU A 29 1.57 3.59 -20.02
C GLU A 29 2.12 4.72 -19.13
N ILE A 30 3.40 4.65 -18.74
CA ILE A 30 4.01 5.70 -17.91
C ILE A 30 4.07 7.04 -18.65
N ILE A 31 4.43 7.03 -19.94
CA ILE A 31 4.51 8.25 -20.76
C ILE A 31 3.12 8.89 -20.89
N GLN A 32 2.10 8.09 -21.23
CA GLN A 32 0.72 8.55 -21.33
C GLN A 32 0.20 9.09 -20.00
N PHE A 33 0.53 8.42 -18.88
CA PHE A 33 0.15 8.89 -17.56
C PHE A 33 0.86 10.19 -17.18
N GLN A 34 2.11 10.39 -17.58
CA GLN A 34 2.80 11.67 -17.38
C GLN A 34 2.20 12.80 -18.20
N GLU A 35 1.79 12.53 -19.43
CA GLU A 35 1.08 13.51 -20.25
C GLU A 35 -0.29 13.82 -19.67
N LEU A 36 -1.02 12.82 -19.19
CA LEU A 36 -2.28 13.01 -18.48
C LEU A 36 -2.07 13.82 -17.20
N LYS A 37 -1.01 13.56 -16.43
CA LYS A 37 -0.63 14.37 -15.28
C LYS A 37 -0.41 15.84 -15.67
N LYS A 38 0.36 16.10 -16.73
CA LYS A 38 0.62 17.48 -17.20
C LYS A 38 -0.62 18.18 -17.75
N SER A 39 -1.49 17.45 -18.47
CA SER A 39 -2.66 17.99 -19.15
C SER A 39 -3.85 18.21 -18.23
N PHE A 40 -4.08 17.30 -17.27
CA PHE A 40 -5.31 17.29 -16.48
C PHE A 40 -5.13 17.94 -15.10
N LEU A 41 -3.91 17.93 -14.55
CA LEU A 41 -3.67 18.21 -13.14
C LEU A 41 -2.38 19.02 -12.96
N GLY A 42 -2.51 20.35 -12.96
CA GLY A 42 -1.43 21.25 -12.54
C GLY A 42 -0.74 20.73 -11.26
N ASN A 43 0.58 20.94 -11.17
CA ASN A 43 1.60 20.26 -10.34
C ASN A 43 1.26 19.77 -8.91
N ASN A 44 0.14 20.18 -8.29
CA ASN A 44 -0.20 19.96 -6.88
C ASN A 44 -1.06 18.72 -6.58
N PHE A 45 -1.61 18.04 -7.59
CA PHE A 45 -2.69 17.06 -7.36
C PHE A 45 -2.24 15.64 -6.95
N PHE A 46 -0.96 15.31 -7.10
CA PHE A 46 -0.43 13.94 -6.92
C PHE A 46 0.36 13.75 -5.60
N GLN A 47 0.15 14.62 -4.62
CA GLN A 47 0.87 14.52 -3.35
C GLN A 47 0.41 13.30 -2.51
N ASP A 48 -0.79 12.77 -2.80
CA ASP A 48 -1.36 11.60 -2.14
C ASP A 48 -1.59 10.43 -3.12
N PRO A 49 -0.72 9.39 -3.11
CA PRO A 49 -0.83 8.21 -3.95
C PRO A 49 -2.17 7.45 -3.81
N HIS A 50 -2.84 7.54 -2.65
CA HIS A 50 -4.17 6.95 -2.44
C HIS A 50 -5.23 7.60 -3.33
N TYR A 51 -5.14 8.92 -3.52
CA TYR A 51 -6.07 9.67 -4.35
C TYR A 51 -5.92 9.28 -5.83
N CYS A 52 -4.69 9.06 -6.27
CA CYS A 52 -4.36 8.66 -7.63
C CYS A 52 -4.98 7.31 -7.98
N LEU A 53 -4.82 6.34 -7.08
CA LEU A 53 -5.44 5.02 -7.24
C LEU A 53 -6.97 5.15 -7.23
N LYS A 54 -7.56 5.86 -6.26
CA LYS A 54 -9.01 6.09 -6.22
C LYS A 54 -9.56 6.76 -7.49
N TYR A 55 -8.77 7.64 -8.11
CA TYR A 55 -9.14 8.30 -9.37
C TYR A 55 -9.12 7.32 -10.55
N ILE A 56 -8.06 6.51 -10.69
CA ILE A 56 -7.97 5.45 -11.72
C ILE A 56 -9.14 4.46 -11.58
N GLN A 57 -9.49 4.12 -10.34
CA GLN A 57 -10.62 3.25 -10.03
C GLN A 57 -11.97 3.91 -10.36
N ARG A 58 -12.16 5.19 -10.07
CA ARG A 58 -13.42 5.92 -10.33
C ARG A 58 -13.67 6.19 -11.80
N MET A 59 -12.61 6.47 -12.56
CA MET A 59 -12.69 6.78 -13.99
C MET A 59 -12.68 5.51 -14.86
N ASN A 60 -12.71 4.30 -14.27
CA ASN A 60 -12.64 3.01 -14.97
C ASN A 60 -11.43 2.86 -15.90
N ILE A 61 -10.36 3.59 -15.65
CA ILE A 61 -9.15 3.62 -16.50
C ILE A 61 -8.21 2.45 -16.18
N ARG A 62 -8.61 1.53 -15.28
CA ARG A 62 -7.85 0.33 -14.93
C ARG A 62 -7.49 -0.52 -16.15
N HIS A 63 -8.38 -0.61 -17.13
CA HIS A 63 -8.14 -1.38 -18.35
C HIS A 63 -7.17 -0.69 -19.31
N THR A 64 -7.02 0.64 -19.22
CA THR A 64 -6.07 1.39 -20.05
C THR A 64 -4.68 1.43 -19.43
N PHE A 65 -4.59 1.35 -18.10
CA PHE A 65 -3.33 1.41 -17.35
C PHE A 65 -3.22 0.27 -16.31
N PRO A 66 -3.23 -1.01 -16.74
CA PRO A 66 -3.16 -2.14 -15.83
C PRO A 66 -1.85 -2.19 -15.04
N ASN A 67 -0.71 -1.90 -15.68
CA ASN A 67 0.60 -1.98 -15.03
C ASN A 67 0.77 -0.87 -13.99
N LEU A 68 0.24 0.33 -14.25
CA LEU A 68 0.25 1.42 -13.26
C LEU A 68 -0.68 1.17 -12.07
N ASP A 69 -1.84 0.53 -12.27
CA ASP A 69 -2.73 0.16 -11.16
C ASP A 69 -2.03 -0.84 -10.23
N ILE A 70 -1.35 -1.84 -10.79
CA ILE A 70 -0.57 -2.84 -10.04
C ILE A 70 0.55 -2.16 -9.25
N ILE A 71 1.36 -1.30 -9.88
CA ILE A 71 2.47 -0.62 -9.18
C ILE A 71 1.97 0.31 -8.09
N LEU A 72 0.88 1.04 -8.32
CA LEU A 72 0.28 1.89 -7.29
C LEU A 72 -0.25 1.06 -6.12
N GLN A 73 -0.83 -0.11 -6.39
CA GLN A 73 -1.25 -1.05 -5.35
C GLN A 73 -0.07 -1.60 -4.56
N ILE A 74 1.00 -2.01 -5.24
CA ILE A 74 2.24 -2.47 -4.59
C ILE A 74 2.82 -1.34 -3.73
N TYR A 75 2.91 -0.12 -4.27
CA TYR A 75 3.42 1.04 -3.56
C TYR A 75 2.58 1.38 -2.31
N LEU A 76 1.25 1.32 -2.40
CA LEU A 76 0.36 1.57 -1.27
C LEU A 76 0.34 0.41 -0.26
N SER A 77 0.58 -0.83 -0.70
CA SER A 77 0.67 -2.00 0.16
C SER A 77 2.02 -2.09 0.88
N MET A 78 3.06 -1.48 0.31
CA MET A 78 4.33 -1.32 0.99
C MET A 78 4.14 -0.39 2.19
N PRO A 79 4.53 -0.82 3.41
CA PRO A 79 4.41 0.03 4.58
C PRO A 79 5.41 1.19 4.49
N CYS A 80 5.01 2.30 3.87
CA CYS A 80 5.82 3.53 3.85
C CYS A 80 5.96 4.16 5.24
N THR A 81 5.14 3.75 6.22
CA THR A 81 5.24 4.22 7.59
C THR A 81 5.15 3.06 8.57
N ASN A 82 6.31 2.59 9.04
CA ASN A 82 6.37 1.63 10.16
C ASN A 82 5.77 2.20 11.45
N CYS A 83 5.45 3.49 11.52
CA CYS A 83 4.96 4.15 12.73
C CYS A 83 3.66 3.53 13.27
N SER A 84 2.69 3.19 12.42
CA SER A 84 1.44 2.56 12.88
C SER A 84 1.67 1.14 13.39
N SER A 85 2.51 0.37 12.70
CA SER A 85 2.90 -0.98 13.11
C SER A 85 3.72 -0.96 14.40
N GLU A 86 4.73 -0.09 14.50
CA GLU A 86 5.55 0.13 15.70
C GLU A 86 4.72 0.61 16.88
N ARG A 87 3.75 1.49 16.66
CA ARG A 87 2.81 1.94 17.71
C ARG A 87 1.97 0.78 18.21
N SER A 88 1.40 -0.01 17.31
CA SER A 88 0.61 -1.20 17.66
C SER A 88 1.45 -2.27 18.36
N PHE A 89 2.65 -2.56 17.88
CA PHE A 89 3.58 -3.50 18.52
C PHE A 89 4.12 -2.99 19.85
N SER A 90 4.33 -1.69 20.02
CA SER A 90 4.75 -1.08 21.29
C SER A 90 3.63 -1.17 22.33
N VAL A 91 2.38 -0.93 21.93
CA VAL A 91 1.21 -1.14 22.79
C VAL A 91 1.06 -2.63 23.15
N LEU A 92 1.16 -3.53 22.17
CA LEU A 92 1.13 -4.98 22.42
C LEU A 92 2.27 -5.42 23.35
N LYS A 93 3.48 -4.89 23.20
CA LYS A 93 4.62 -5.18 24.08
C LYS A 93 4.35 -4.73 25.52
N ARG A 94 3.74 -3.56 25.72
CA ARG A 94 3.34 -3.08 27.05
C ARG A 94 2.24 -3.95 27.67
N ILE A 95 1.22 -4.32 26.89
CA ILE A 95 0.14 -5.21 27.33
C ILE A 95 0.72 -6.59 27.68
N LYS A 96 1.55 -7.16 26.81
CA LYS A 96 2.22 -8.45 27.00
C LYS A 96 3.07 -8.44 28.27
N ASN A 97 3.87 -7.41 28.50
CA ASN A 97 4.68 -7.29 29.73
C ASN A 97 3.82 -7.19 30.99
N ARG A 98 2.73 -6.38 30.97
CA ARG A 98 1.83 -6.22 32.12
C ARG A 98 1.03 -7.48 32.43
N MET A 99 0.68 -8.27 31.41
CA MET A 99 -0.14 -9.48 31.58
C MET A 99 0.70 -10.72 31.83
N ARG A 100 1.93 -10.81 31.33
CA ARG A 100 2.84 -11.94 31.62
C ARG A 100 3.23 -12.02 33.09
N SER A 101 3.20 -10.90 33.82
CA SER A 101 3.33 -10.88 35.28
C SER A 101 2.10 -11.40 36.03
N THR A 102 0.98 -11.67 35.36
CA THR A 102 -0.32 -11.98 36.00
C THR A 102 -1.06 -13.18 35.39
N LEU A 103 -0.70 -13.65 34.19
CA LEU A 103 -1.41 -14.68 33.41
C LEU A 103 -0.44 -15.64 32.69
N THR A 104 -0.87 -16.90 32.52
CA THR A 104 -0.19 -17.92 31.72
C THR A 104 -0.13 -17.55 30.23
N GLN A 105 0.95 -17.95 29.54
CA GLN A 105 1.26 -17.56 28.14
C GLN A 105 0.10 -17.87 27.16
N GLU A 106 -0.57 -19.00 27.32
CA GLU A 106 -1.69 -19.42 26.48
C GLU A 106 -2.92 -18.49 26.58
N LYS A 107 -3.21 -17.98 27.78
CA LYS A 107 -4.28 -16.99 28.01
C LYS A 107 -3.91 -15.62 27.44
N LEU A 108 -2.61 -15.30 27.42
CA LEU A 108 -2.10 -14.07 26.87
C LEU A 108 -2.19 -14.04 25.35
N ASP A 109 -1.91 -15.17 24.70
CA ASP A 109 -1.95 -15.29 23.25
C ASP A 109 -3.40 -15.25 22.73
N SER A 110 -4.33 -15.95 23.39
CA SER A 110 -5.77 -15.88 23.06
C SER A 110 -6.35 -14.47 23.24
N LEU A 111 -6.00 -13.77 24.33
CA LEU A 111 -6.44 -12.39 24.56
C LEU A 111 -5.81 -11.39 23.59
N SER A 112 -4.56 -11.59 23.18
CA SER A 112 -3.91 -10.75 22.16
C SER A 112 -4.58 -10.88 20.81
N LEU A 113 -4.95 -12.11 20.41
CA LEU A 113 -5.75 -12.39 19.22
C LEU A 113 -7.11 -11.68 19.27
N LEU A 114 -7.78 -11.73 20.42
CA LEU A 114 -9.05 -11.05 20.65
C LEU A 114 -8.91 -9.51 20.56
N ALA A 115 -7.82 -8.96 21.11
CA ALA A 115 -7.55 -7.52 21.09
C ALA A 115 -7.17 -6.99 19.71
N ILE A 116 -6.47 -7.79 18.88
CA ILE A 116 -6.19 -7.45 17.48
C ILE A 116 -7.50 -7.48 16.66
N ASN A 117 -8.33 -8.49 16.88
CA ASN A 117 -9.64 -8.63 16.23
C ASN A 117 -10.76 -7.97 17.04
N HIS A 118 -10.43 -6.90 17.77
CA HIS A 118 -11.37 -6.20 18.65
C HIS A 118 -12.61 -5.72 17.90
N ASP A 119 -12.45 -5.26 16.66
CA ASP A 119 -13.55 -4.73 15.84
C ASP A 119 -14.55 -5.84 15.47
N VAL A 120 -14.05 -7.04 15.18
CA VAL A 120 -14.86 -8.23 14.88
C VAL A 120 -15.51 -8.77 16.16
N THR A 121 -14.76 -8.79 17.26
CA THR A 121 -15.24 -9.28 18.56
C THR A 121 -16.34 -8.38 19.13
N LYS A 122 -16.29 -7.05 18.89
CA LYS A 122 -17.36 -6.12 19.26
C LYS A 122 -18.68 -6.36 18.53
N GLN A 123 -18.63 -6.94 17.32
CA GLN A 123 -19.83 -7.26 16.55
C GLN A 123 -20.45 -8.59 17.00
N LEU A 124 -19.65 -9.48 17.61
CA LEU A 124 -20.08 -10.71 18.26
C LEU A 124 -20.64 -10.39 19.65
N THR A 125 -21.75 -9.66 19.70
CA THR A 125 -22.53 -9.49 20.94
C THR A 125 -23.63 -10.54 20.93
N PHE A 126 -23.63 -11.43 21.93
CA PHE A 126 -24.77 -12.31 22.25
C PHE A 126 -25.73 -11.60 23.20
#